data_AF-A0A9X2NXH6-F1
#
_entry.id   AF-A0A9X2NXH6-F1
#
_cell.length_a   1.000
_cell.length_b   1.000
_cell.length_c   1.000
_cell.angle_alpha   90.00
_cell.angle_beta   90.00
_cell.angle_gamma   90.00
#
_symmetry.space_group_name_H-M   'P 1'
#
loop_
_entity.id
_entity.type
_entity.pdbx_description
1 polymer ?
#
loop_
_entity_poly.entity_id
_entity_poly.type
_entity_poly.pdbx_seq_one_letter_code
_entity_poly.pdbx_strand_id
1 'polypeptide(L)'
;MRTIIILYILCLLSPYTFAQSCKATIQTEIDAINEMPLWIAYLVPLDSLGEVINNEYMEFNQVHSYKILDDGQIKNANVLFTMYFDRDNKIRKVFKRWADGGALHSIAYYNSNGRLIYGAYNKGDETHGKLYADASGFHIEHFPDENECKNCFEAYLFLSTKCIEAQYNIILQSLPNAKRTNFTPQVGDSAILCSSYIYSLPNGEKTIKGEDGIAVKFGMPVVISKLTNGWCRINSIFNAPIGYIPIQDIETIK
;
A
#
# COMPACT_ATOMS: atom_id res chain seq x y z
N MET A 1 49.08 0.46 2.28
CA MET A 1 48.15 0.35 1.12
C MET A 1 47.09 -0.76 1.26
N ARG A 2 47.37 -1.93 1.87
CA ARG A 2 46.35 -2.99 2.08
C ARG A 2 45.25 -2.65 3.13
N THR A 3 45.56 -1.86 4.16
CA THR A 3 44.61 -1.54 5.26
C THR A 3 43.58 -0.46 4.89
N ILE A 4 43.90 0.41 3.93
CA ILE A 4 43.02 1.50 3.47
C ILE A 4 41.94 0.98 2.51
N ILE A 5 42.24 -0.08 1.75
CA ILE A 5 41.29 -0.70 0.82
C ILE A 5 40.21 -1.48 1.57
N ILE A 6 40.52 -2.07 2.73
CA ILE A 6 39.56 -2.83 3.55
C ILE A 6 38.53 -1.90 4.22
N LEU A 7 38.94 -0.70 4.67
CA LEU A 7 38.01 0.27 5.28
C LEU A 7 37.01 0.87 4.26
N TYR A 8 37.44 1.08 3.01
CA TYR A 8 36.56 1.58 1.95
C TYR A 8 35.50 0.54 1.53
N ILE A 9 35.84 -0.75 1.55
CA ILE A 9 34.90 -1.84 1.25
C ILE A 9 33.89 -2.02 2.40
N LEU A 10 34.29 -1.86 3.65
CA LEU A 10 33.39 -1.92 4.82
C LEU A 10 32.38 -0.76 4.88
N CYS A 11 32.73 0.43 4.38
CA CYS A 11 31.79 1.56 4.27
C CYS A 11 30.82 1.44 3.09
N LEU A 12 31.13 0.64 2.07
CA LEU A 12 30.22 0.37 0.94
C LEU A 12 29.27 -0.80 1.22
N LEU A 13 29.59 -1.68 2.18
CA LEU A 13 28.75 -2.81 2.58
C LEU A 13 27.79 -2.49 3.73
N SER A 14 27.99 -1.39 4.45
CA SER A 14 27.17 -0.99 5.59
C SER A 14 25.75 -0.50 5.25
N PRO A 15 25.47 0.25 4.15
CA PRO A 15 24.09 0.63 3.85
C PRO A 15 23.27 -0.55 3.28
N TYR A 16 23.89 -1.47 2.55
CA TYR A 16 23.20 -2.62 1.95
C TYR A 16 22.79 -3.66 2.99
N THR A 17 23.71 -4.03 3.89
CA THR A 17 23.43 -4.98 4.98
C THR A 17 22.47 -4.40 6.02
N PHE A 18 22.59 -3.10 6.32
CA PHE A 18 21.65 -2.38 7.19
C PHE A 18 20.26 -2.29 6.56
N ALA A 19 20.15 -1.90 5.28
CA ALA A 19 18.88 -1.83 4.56
C ALA A 19 18.17 -3.19 4.48
N GLN A 20 18.91 -4.28 4.26
CA GLN A 20 18.33 -5.63 4.22
C GLN A 20 17.82 -6.09 5.59
N SER A 21 18.53 -5.77 6.69
CA SER A 21 18.06 -6.07 8.06
C SER A 21 16.86 -5.22 8.49
N CYS A 22 16.82 -3.95 8.08
CA CYS A 22 15.71 -3.03 8.28
C CYS A 22 14.45 -3.55 7.58
N LYS A 23 14.59 -3.90 6.30
CA LYS A 23 13.50 -4.47 5.50
C LYS A 23 12.93 -5.75 6.11
N ALA A 24 13.76 -6.67 6.59
CA ALA A 24 13.29 -7.90 7.23
C ALA A 24 12.48 -7.62 8.52
N THR A 25 12.94 -6.66 9.33
CA THR A 25 12.22 -6.24 10.54
C THR A 25 10.87 -5.61 10.20
N ILE A 26 10.86 -4.68 9.24
CA ILE A 26 9.62 -4.02 8.78
C ILE A 26 8.67 -5.05 8.16
N GLN A 27 9.18 -6.00 7.38
CA GLN A 27 8.35 -7.06 6.78
C GLN A 27 7.67 -7.89 7.87
N THR A 28 8.38 -8.22 8.95
CA THR A 28 7.77 -8.93 10.10
C THR A 28 6.63 -8.12 10.71
N GLU A 29 6.77 -6.79 10.80
CA GLU A 29 5.70 -5.92 11.31
C GLU A 29 4.52 -5.80 10.32
N ILE A 30 4.78 -5.73 9.02
CA ILE A 30 3.76 -5.77 7.96
C ILE A 30 2.96 -7.08 8.03
N ASP A 31 3.65 -8.21 8.14
CA ASP A 31 3.02 -9.53 8.21
C ASP A 31 2.12 -9.63 9.45
N ALA A 32 2.60 -9.16 10.61
CA ALA A 32 1.79 -9.08 11.83
C ALA A 32 0.56 -8.17 11.67
N ILE A 33 0.67 -7.04 10.95
CA ILE A 33 -0.48 -6.17 10.62
C ILE A 33 -1.46 -6.88 9.68
N ASN A 34 -0.97 -7.66 8.73
CA ASN A 34 -1.83 -8.38 7.79
C ASN A 34 -2.56 -9.56 8.45
N GLU A 35 -2.02 -10.15 9.51
CA GLU A 35 -2.65 -11.25 10.24
C GLU A 35 -3.67 -10.81 11.30
N MET A 36 -3.53 -9.59 11.84
CA MET A 36 -4.42 -9.12 12.92
C MET A 36 -5.85 -8.83 12.43
N PRO A 37 -6.86 -8.97 13.30
CA PRO A 37 -8.20 -8.49 13.00
C PRO A 37 -8.22 -6.96 12.95
N LEU A 38 -8.64 -6.41 11.83
CA LEU A 38 -8.73 -4.98 11.57
C LEU A 38 -10.17 -4.56 11.29
N TRP A 39 -10.55 -3.39 11.82
CA TRP A 39 -11.86 -2.79 11.65
C TRP A 39 -11.81 -1.77 10.51
N ILE A 40 -12.70 -1.97 9.53
CA ILE A 40 -12.74 -1.16 8.31
C ILE A 40 -13.56 0.10 8.57
N ALA A 41 -13.01 1.25 8.19
CA ALA A 41 -13.74 2.51 8.12
C ALA A 41 -13.33 3.31 6.88
N TYR A 42 -14.15 4.28 6.50
CA TYR A 42 -14.01 5.00 5.25
C TYR A 42 -14.05 6.50 5.52
N LEU A 43 -13.07 7.23 4.99
CA LEU A 43 -13.11 8.69 5.01
C LEU A 43 -13.88 9.18 3.78
N VAL A 44 -14.95 9.92 4.02
CA VAL A 44 -15.80 10.49 2.95
C VAL A 44 -15.85 12.01 3.06
N PRO A 45 -15.98 12.71 1.92
CA PRO A 45 -16.21 14.15 1.89
C PRO A 45 -17.71 14.47 2.07
N LEU A 46 -17.98 15.58 2.72
CA LEU A 46 -19.32 16.13 2.95
C LEU A 46 -19.48 17.48 2.24
N ASP A 47 -20.67 17.74 1.73
CA ASP A 47 -21.03 19.04 1.15
C ASP A 47 -21.33 20.10 2.23
N SER A 48 -21.71 21.31 1.81
CA SER A 48 -22.06 22.41 2.70
C SER A 48 -23.27 22.15 3.60
N LEU A 49 -24.11 21.16 3.29
CA LEU A 49 -25.25 20.75 4.09
C LEU A 49 -24.90 19.62 5.07
N GLY A 50 -23.67 19.09 5.00
CA GLY A 50 -23.22 17.96 5.81
C GLY A 50 -23.61 16.61 5.21
N GLU A 51 -24.08 16.57 3.97
CA GLU A 51 -24.47 15.35 3.28
C GLU A 51 -23.27 14.71 2.58
N VAL A 52 -23.27 13.38 2.50
CA VAL A 52 -22.18 12.62 1.86
C VAL A 52 -22.20 12.88 0.36
N ILE A 53 -21.05 13.30 -0.17
CA ILE A 53 -20.91 13.50 -1.61
C ILE A 53 -20.79 12.15 -2.30
N ASN A 54 -21.76 11.84 -3.16
CA ASN A 54 -21.87 10.57 -3.89
C ASN A 54 -21.38 10.66 -5.35
N ASN A 55 -20.92 11.83 -5.79
CA ASN A 55 -20.47 12.04 -7.17
C ASN A 55 -19.05 11.50 -7.37
N GLU A 56 -18.86 10.65 -8.38
CA GLU A 56 -17.56 10.09 -8.79
C GLU A 56 -16.59 11.20 -9.21
N TYR A 57 -17.09 12.21 -9.92
CA TYR A 57 -16.34 13.39 -10.34
C TYR A 57 -16.66 14.58 -9.43
N MET A 58 -16.20 14.48 -8.18
CA MET A 58 -16.34 15.54 -7.20
C MET A 58 -15.40 16.70 -7.53
N GLU A 59 -15.93 17.92 -7.58
CA GLU A 59 -15.11 19.13 -7.61
C GLU A 59 -14.66 19.50 -6.19
N PHE A 60 -13.40 19.89 -6.01
CA PHE A 60 -12.86 20.24 -4.69
C PHE A 60 -13.60 21.40 -4.00
N ASN A 61 -14.24 22.29 -4.76
CA ASN A 61 -15.04 23.40 -4.24
C ASN A 61 -16.37 22.94 -3.57
N GLN A 62 -16.79 21.69 -3.81
CA GLN A 62 -18.00 21.10 -3.22
C GLN A 62 -17.73 20.54 -1.82
N VAL A 63 -16.48 20.28 -1.47
CA VAL A 63 -16.11 19.67 -0.19
C VAL A 63 -16.06 20.75 0.89
N HIS A 64 -16.88 20.58 1.92
CA HIS A 64 -16.91 21.47 3.07
C HIS A 64 -16.27 20.84 4.32
N SER A 65 -16.47 19.54 4.53
CA SER A 65 -15.91 18.81 5.67
C SER A 65 -15.76 17.33 5.37
N TYR A 66 -15.30 16.54 6.35
CA TYR A 66 -15.05 15.11 6.19
C TYR A 66 -15.62 14.32 7.37
N LYS A 67 -15.96 13.06 7.12
CA LYS A 67 -16.49 12.16 8.15
C LYS A 67 -16.01 10.72 7.93
N ILE A 68 -15.89 10.00 9.04
CA ILE A 68 -15.59 8.55 9.04
C ILE A 68 -16.91 7.79 9.05
N LEU A 69 -17.07 6.86 8.12
CA LEU A 69 -18.22 5.97 7.98
C LEU A 69 -17.80 4.49 8.04
N ASP A 70 -18.76 3.61 8.33
CA ASP A 70 -18.57 2.16 8.25
C ASP A 70 -19.13 1.61 6.92
N ASP A 71 -18.88 0.32 6.67
CA ASP A 71 -19.23 -0.39 5.44
C ASP A 71 -20.74 -0.28 5.08
N GLY A 72 -21.61 -0.19 6.09
CA GLY A 72 -23.06 -0.09 5.89
C GLY A 72 -23.51 1.25 5.32
N GLN A 73 -22.67 2.29 5.37
CA GLN A 73 -23.03 3.67 5.07
C GLN A 73 -22.42 4.20 3.77
N ILE A 74 -21.59 3.41 3.07
CA ILE A 74 -20.78 3.88 1.94
C ILE A 74 -21.25 3.45 0.54
N LYS A 75 -22.43 2.85 0.42
CA LYS A 75 -22.88 2.16 -0.81
C LYS A 75 -22.76 2.98 -2.10
N ASN A 76 -22.92 4.31 -2.03
CA ASN A 76 -22.74 5.23 -3.16
C ASN A 76 -21.80 6.40 -2.81
N ALA A 77 -21.08 6.33 -1.69
CA ALA A 77 -20.26 7.43 -1.20
C ALA A 77 -18.97 7.54 -1.99
N ASN A 78 -18.52 8.77 -2.27
CA ASN A 78 -17.15 8.99 -2.71
C ASN A 78 -16.21 8.73 -1.51
N VAL A 79 -15.33 7.74 -1.64
CA VAL A 79 -14.39 7.34 -0.59
C VAL A 79 -13.01 7.87 -0.92
N LEU A 80 -12.47 8.73 -0.03
CA LEU A 80 -11.11 9.25 -0.16
C LEU A 80 -10.06 8.23 0.26
N PHE A 81 -10.31 7.54 1.38
CA PHE A 81 -9.47 6.47 1.90
C PHE A 81 -10.31 5.40 2.56
N THR A 82 -9.86 4.15 2.41
CA THR A 82 -10.23 3.06 3.31
C THR A 82 -9.16 2.95 4.38
N MET A 83 -9.58 2.93 5.64
CA MET A 83 -8.72 2.88 6.82
C MET A 83 -9.01 1.62 7.61
N TYR A 84 -7.95 1.02 8.15
CA TYR A 84 -8.02 -0.23 8.89
C TYR A 84 -7.45 -0.01 10.28
N PHE A 85 -8.33 -0.07 11.28
CA PHE A 85 -8.00 0.16 12.68
C PHE A 85 -7.73 -1.17 13.39
N ASP A 86 -6.81 -1.19 14.35
CA ASP A 86 -6.70 -2.30 15.30
C ASP A 86 -7.66 -2.13 16.49
N ARG A 87 -7.60 -3.09 17.43
CA ARG A 87 -8.47 -3.13 18.61
C ARG A 87 -8.31 -1.93 19.55
N ASP A 88 -7.16 -1.26 19.50
CA ASP A 88 -6.81 -0.11 20.33
C ASP A 88 -7.08 1.21 19.59
N ASN A 89 -7.87 1.13 18.52
CA ASN A 89 -8.29 2.25 17.69
C ASN A 89 -7.09 2.95 17.02
N LYS A 90 -6.02 2.22 16.70
CA LYS A 90 -4.89 2.73 15.92
C LYS A 90 -5.05 2.33 14.47
N ILE A 91 -4.89 3.27 13.56
CA ILE A 91 -4.79 2.94 12.13
C ILE A 91 -3.52 2.15 11.91
N ARG A 92 -3.64 0.99 11.26
CA ARG A 92 -2.53 0.11 10.90
C ARG A 92 -2.31 0.03 9.41
N LYS A 93 -3.35 0.27 8.62
CA LYS A 93 -3.28 0.31 7.16
C LYS A 93 -4.23 1.37 6.61
N VAL A 94 -3.82 2.05 5.54
CA VAL A 94 -4.64 2.97 4.75
C VAL A 94 -4.50 2.61 3.29
N PHE A 95 -5.61 2.57 2.58
CA PHE A 95 -5.68 2.31 1.15
C PHE A 95 -6.37 3.46 0.43
N LYS A 96 -5.72 3.97 -0.62
CA LYS A 96 -6.25 4.98 -1.54
C LYS A 96 -6.31 4.42 -2.95
N ARG A 97 -7.44 4.63 -3.60
CA ARG A 97 -7.66 4.41 -5.04
C ARG A 97 -7.69 5.73 -5.79
N TRP A 98 -7.53 5.65 -7.11
CA TRP A 98 -7.83 6.78 -7.97
C TRP A 98 -9.35 7.00 -8.03
N ALA A 99 -9.74 8.27 -8.20
CA ALA A 99 -11.16 8.67 -8.18
C ALA A 99 -11.96 8.06 -9.34
N ASP A 100 -11.30 7.71 -10.45
CA ASP A 100 -11.87 7.05 -11.63
C ASP A 100 -12.01 5.53 -11.47
N GLY A 101 -11.82 5.00 -10.26
CA GLY A 101 -11.81 3.56 -10.02
C GLY A 101 -10.52 2.85 -10.43
N GLY A 102 -9.46 3.60 -10.76
CA GLY A 102 -8.14 3.07 -11.09
C GLY A 102 -7.52 2.22 -9.97
N ALA A 103 -6.56 1.37 -10.35
CA ALA A 103 -6.17 0.20 -9.56
C ALA A 103 -5.47 0.51 -8.22
N LEU A 104 -4.41 1.32 -8.21
CA LEU A 104 -3.68 1.74 -7.01
C LEU A 104 -3.27 3.20 -7.11
N HIS A 105 -3.61 3.99 -6.09
CA HIS A 105 -2.95 5.27 -5.84
C HIS A 105 -1.87 5.09 -4.77
N SER A 106 -2.25 4.62 -3.59
CA SER A 106 -1.28 4.28 -2.55
C SER A 106 -1.83 3.37 -1.46
N ILE A 107 -0.92 2.64 -0.82
CA ILE A 107 -1.14 1.88 0.41
C ILE A 107 -0.09 2.33 1.42
N ALA A 108 -0.51 2.53 2.66
CA ALA A 108 0.38 2.91 3.76
C ALA A 108 0.12 2.02 4.97
N TYR A 109 1.20 1.60 5.63
CA TYR A 109 1.19 0.83 6.87
C TYR A 109 1.79 1.65 8.00
N TYR A 110 1.18 1.56 9.17
CA TYR A 110 1.56 2.33 10.34
C TYR A 110 1.86 1.41 11.52
N ASN A 111 2.91 1.74 12.27
CA ASN A 111 3.15 1.10 13.56
C ASN A 111 2.14 1.56 14.63
N SER A 112 2.23 0.99 15.82
CA SER A 112 1.34 1.32 16.95
C SER A 112 1.39 2.78 17.40
N ASN A 113 2.47 3.51 17.08
CA ASN A 113 2.61 4.94 17.36
C ASN A 113 1.99 5.83 16.26
N GLY A 114 1.42 5.23 15.22
CA GLY A 114 0.85 5.93 14.07
C GLY A 114 1.92 6.49 13.12
N ARG A 115 3.16 6.00 13.18
CA ARG A 115 4.24 6.37 12.25
C ARG A 115 4.22 5.43 11.04
N LEU A 116 4.38 5.97 9.85
CA LEU A 116 4.54 5.20 8.61
C LEU A 116 5.74 4.26 8.74
N ILE A 117 5.55 2.97 8.43
CA ILE A 117 6.60 1.95 8.37
C ILE A 117 6.80 1.38 6.97
N TYR A 118 5.75 1.41 6.15
CA TYR A 118 5.82 0.99 4.76
C TYR A 118 4.74 1.68 3.93
N GLY A 119 5.02 1.88 2.64
CA GLY A 119 4.00 2.27 1.69
C GLY A 119 4.33 1.86 0.26
N ALA A 120 3.30 1.55 -0.51
CA ALA A 120 3.37 1.37 -1.95
C ALA A 120 2.62 2.52 -2.61
N TYR A 121 3.16 3.12 -3.67
CA TYR A 121 2.52 4.23 -4.38
C TYR A 121 2.62 4.05 -5.88
N ASN A 122 1.62 4.56 -6.58
CA ASN A 122 1.54 4.57 -8.03
C ASN A 122 0.87 5.87 -8.49
N LYS A 123 1.65 6.70 -9.18
CA LYS A 123 1.24 7.91 -9.91
C LYS A 123 1.30 7.61 -11.41
N GLY A 124 0.30 6.85 -11.87
CA GLY A 124 0.17 6.47 -13.27
C GLY A 124 1.27 5.52 -13.75
N ASP A 125 1.54 5.56 -15.06
CA ASP A 125 2.50 4.64 -15.69
C ASP A 125 3.98 5.00 -15.42
N GLU A 126 4.28 6.20 -14.88
CA GLU A 126 5.64 6.76 -14.84
C GLU A 126 6.30 6.69 -13.45
N THR A 127 5.55 6.96 -12.38
CA THR A 127 6.12 7.13 -11.04
C THR A 127 5.47 6.14 -10.07
N HIS A 128 6.20 5.11 -9.65
CA HIS A 128 5.72 4.11 -8.68
C HIS A 128 6.84 3.59 -7.80
N GLY A 129 6.51 2.97 -6.67
CA GLY A 129 7.54 2.36 -5.83
C GLY A 129 7.05 1.92 -4.47
N LYS A 130 8.01 1.41 -3.69
CA LYS A 130 7.84 1.02 -2.31
C LYS A 130 8.73 1.87 -1.42
N LEU A 131 8.22 2.22 -0.25
CA LEU A 131 8.92 2.92 0.80
C LEU A 131 8.87 2.06 2.05
N TYR A 132 10.01 1.92 2.72
CA TYR A 132 10.18 1.28 4.01
C TYR A 132 10.73 2.35 4.97
N ALA A 133 10.22 2.41 6.19
CA ALA A 133 10.58 3.44 7.15
C ALA A 133 10.83 2.85 8.53
N ASP A 134 11.96 3.21 9.13
CA ASP A 134 12.35 2.79 10.48
C ASP A 134 12.82 3.97 11.33
N ALA A 135 13.28 3.72 12.55
CA ALA A 135 13.80 4.75 13.43
C ALA A 135 14.95 5.58 12.81
N SER A 136 15.73 4.99 11.91
CA SER A 136 16.93 5.56 11.29
C SER A 136 16.64 6.35 10.02
N GLY A 137 15.46 6.21 9.40
CA GLY A 137 15.04 7.03 8.28
C GLY A 137 14.12 6.31 7.30
N PHE A 138 14.26 6.66 6.03
CA PHE A 138 13.48 6.11 4.92
C PHE A 138 14.39 5.31 3.97
N HIS A 139 13.93 4.14 3.57
CA HIS A 139 14.53 3.31 2.53
C HIS A 139 13.51 3.15 1.38
N ILE A 140 13.89 3.55 0.18
CA ILE A 140 12.98 3.59 -0.98
C ILE A 140 13.44 2.54 -1.99
N GLU A 141 12.55 1.63 -2.34
CA GLU A 141 12.71 0.71 -3.47
C GLU A 141 11.94 1.27 -4.68
N HIS A 142 12.71 1.75 -5.67
CA HIS A 142 12.29 2.52 -6.86
C HIS A 142 12.14 4.04 -6.61
N PHE A 143 13.02 4.82 -7.25
CA PHE A 143 13.01 6.28 -7.28
C PHE A 143 12.15 6.73 -8.47
N PRO A 144 11.36 7.81 -8.37
CA PRO A 144 11.10 8.61 -9.57
C PRO A 144 12.43 9.23 -10.05
N ASP A 145 12.57 9.58 -11.33
CA ASP A 145 13.79 10.24 -11.82
C ASP A 145 14.21 11.44 -10.93
N GLU A 146 15.54 11.65 -10.79
CA GLU A 146 16.23 12.47 -9.75
C GLU A 146 15.66 13.88 -9.47
N ASN A 147 14.82 14.42 -10.35
CA ASN A 147 14.23 15.76 -10.23
C ASN A 147 12.81 15.80 -9.64
N GLU A 148 12.15 14.68 -9.37
CA GLU A 148 10.73 14.69 -8.99
C GLU A 148 10.44 14.76 -7.48
N CYS A 149 11.28 14.25 -6.57
CA CYS A 149 10.74 13.90 -5.24
C CYS A 149 11.58 14.21 -3.99
N LYS A 150 11.55 15.48 -3.57
CA LYS A 150 11.62 15.83 -2.14
C LYS A 150 10.24 16.01 -1.48
N ASN A 151 9.19 16.32 -2.27
CA ASN A 151 7.87 16.70 -1.74
C ASN A 151 6.73 15.72 -2.11
N CYS A 152 6.91 14.75 -3.02
CA CYS A 152 5.78 13.91 -3.44
C CYS A 152 5.43 12.80 -2.45
N PHE A 153 6.36 12.28 -1.64
CA PHE A 153 6.00 11.23 -0.68
C PHE A 153 4.94 11.68 0.31
N GLU A 154 4.99 12.92 0.81
CA GLU A 154 3.96 13.46 1.70
C GLU A 154 2.59 13.60 1.01
N ALA A 155 2.57 13.84 -0.31
CA ALA A 155 1.34 13.94 -1.09
C ALA A 155 0.67 12.58 -1.37
N TYR A 156 1.43 11.49 -1.41
CA TYR A 156 0.93 10.14 -1.69
C TYR A 156 0.80 9.25 -0.44
N LEU A 157 1.68 9.45 0.54
CA LEU A 157 1.83 8.65 1.76
C LEU A 157 1.92 9.59 2.96
N PHE A 158 0.90 9.59 3.83
CA PHE A 158 0.97 10.34 5.07
C PHE A 158 2.06 9.74 5.98
N LEU A 159 3.03 10.54 6.39
CA LEU A 159 4.15 10.09 7.25
C LEU A 159 3.70 9.68 8.66
N SER A 160 2.53 10.16 9.09
CA SER A 160 1.87 9.70 10.31
C SER A 160 0.36 9.82 10.21
N THR A 161 -0.35 9.06 11.06
CA THR A 161 -1.81 9.17 11.19
C THR A 161 -2.25 10.54 11.68
N LYS A 162 -1.40 11.25 12.44
CA LYS A 162 -1.66 12.65 12.84
C LYS A 162 -1.65 13.62 11.67
N CYS A 163 -0.87 13.33 10.62
CA CYS A 163 -0.91 14.13 9.40
C CYS A 163 -2.27 14.00 8.70
N ILE A 164 -2.90 12.82 8.77
CA ILE A 164 -4.26 12.61 8.25
C ILE A 164 -5.26 13.44 9.06
N GLU A 165 -5.21 13.38 10.40
CA GLU A 165 -6.08 14.18 11.28
C GLU A 165 -5.95 15.68 10.99
N ALA A 166 -4.72 16.17 10.87
CA ALA A 166 -4.45 17.58 10.62
C ALA A 166 -4.92 18.02 9.23
N GLN A 167 -4.69 17.22 8.19
CA GLN A 167 -5.07 17.57 6.82
C GLN A 167 -6.59 17.60 6.63
N TYR A 168 -7.32 16.67 7.25
CA TYR A 168 -8.77 16.55 7.09
C TYR A 168 -9.57 17.19 8.23
N ASN A 169 -8.90 17.70 9.26
CA ASN A 169 -9.50 18.25 10.47
C ASN A 169 -10.54 17.30 11.09
N ILE A 170 -10.12 16.04 11.29
CA ILE A 170 -10.94 14.95 11.84
C ILE A 170 -10.27 14.31 13.05
N ILE A 171 -11.06 13.56 13.82
CA ILE A 171 -10.56 12.64 14.85
C ILE A 171 -10.64 11.23 14.28
N LEU A 172 -9.52 10.50 14.26
CA LEU A 172 -9.51 9.13 13.73
C LEU A 172 -10.04 8.15 14.78
N GLN A 173 -11.22 7.61 14.52
CA GLN A 173 -11.83 6.60 15.37
C GLN A 173 -12.66 5.60 14.56
N SER A 174 -12.42 4.32 14.82
CA SER A 174 -13.21 3.19 14.37
C SER A 174 -14.62 3.26 14.95
N LEU A 175 -15.60 2.88 14.13
CA LEU A 175 -17.00 2.85 14.52
C LEU A 175 -17.34 1.52 15.22
N PRO A 176 -18.29 1.51 16.18
CA PRO A 176 -18.61 0.31 16.98
C PRO A 176 -19.04 -0.91 16.15
N ASN A 177 -19.68 -0.68 15.01
CA ASN A 177 -20.21 -1.72 14.13
C ASN A 177 -19.33 -1.96 12.88
N ALA A 178 -18.10 -1.46 12.89
CA ALA A 178 -17.19 -1.62 11.76
C ALA A 178 -16.94 -3.11 11.45
N LYS A 179 -17.03 -3.44 10.15
CA LYS A 179 -16.73 -4.79 9.65
C LYS A 179 -15.28 -5.14 9.98
N ARG A 180 -15.04 -6.41 10.32
CA ARG A 180 -13.71 -6.94 10.62
C ARG A 180 -13.15 -7.68 9.41
N THR A 181 -11.84 -7.53 9.17
CA THR A 181 -11.09 -8.24 8.13
C THR A 181 -9.66 -8.51 8.58
N ASN A 182 -8.93 -9.28 7.79
CA ASN A 182 -7.46 -9.35 7.79
C ASN A 182 -6.97 -9.39 6.34
N PHE A 183 -5.66 -9.39 6.14
CA PHE A 183 -5.03 -9.34 4.82
C PHE A 183 -4.16 -10.54 4.51
N THR A 184 -4.19 -11.58 5.37
CA THR A 184 -3.60 -12.87 5.05
C THR A 184 -4.13 -13.35 3.69
N PRO A 185 -3.26 -13.52 2.68
CA PRO A 185 -3.70 -13.84 1.33
C PRO A 185 -4.44 -15.18 1.27
N GLN A 186 -5.52 -15.23 0.49
CA GLN A 186 -6.29 -16.44 0.21
C GLN A 186 -6.48 -16.62 -1.29
N VAL A 187 -6.68 -17.86 -1.72
CA VAL A 187 -7.05 -18.14 -3.12
C VAL A 187 -8.42 -17.50 -3.41
N GLY A 188 -8.51 -16.77 -4.51
CA GLY A 188 -9.69 -15.99 -4.90
C GLY A 188 -9.63 -14.53 -4.46
N ASP A 189 -8.69 -14.14 -3.59
CA ASP A 189 -8.54 -12.74 -3.22
C ASP A 189 -8.11 -11.87 -4.40
N SER A 190 -8.66 -10.66 -4.45
CA SER A 190 -8.12 -9.59 -5.28
C SER A 190 -6.86 -9.02 -4.65
N ALA A 191 -5.87 -8.70 -5.47
CA ALA A 191 -4.64 -8.08 -5.02
C ALA A 191 -4.13 -7.07 -6.05
N ILE A 192 -3.19 -6.23 -5.62
CA ILE A 192 -2.45 -5.30 -6.47
C ILE A 192 -1.00 -5.74 -6.53
N LEU A 193 -0.40 -5.67 -7.71
CA LEU A 193 1.04 -5.90 -7.87
C LEU A 193 1.84 -4.70 -7.34
N CYS A 194 2.78 -4.97 -6.44
CA CYS A 194 3.79 -4.03 -5.97
C CYS A 194 5.17 -4.32 -6.59
N SER A 195 5.17 -4.88 -7.80
CA SER A 195 6.34 -5.18 -8.62
C SER A 195 5.97 -5.08 -10.11
N SER A 196 6.91 -4.61 -10.92
CA SER A 196 6.81 -4.63 -12.39
C SER A 196 7.29 -5.94 -13.01
N TYR A 197 7.55 -6.95 -12.18
CA TYR A 197 8.08 -8.24 -12.59
C TYR A 197 7.35 -9.39 -11.91
N ILE A 198 7.24 -10.49 -12.66
CA ILE A 198 6.75 -11.79 -12.21
C ILE A 198 7.79 -12.86 -12.53
N TYR A 199 7.44 -14.10 -12.20
CA TYR A 199 8.27 -15.27 -12.39
C TYR A 199 7.48 -16.39 -13.06
N SER A 200 8.12 -17.17 -13.93
CA SER A 200 7.48 -18.34 -14.56
C SER A 200 7.14 -19.47 -13.57
N LEU A 201 7.92 -19.54 -12.48
CA LEU A 201 7.79 -20.48 -11.37
C LEU A 201 8.43 -19.87 -10.12
N PRO A 202 8.13 -20.35 -8.90
CA PRO A 202 8.78 -19.86 -7.68
C PRO A 202 10.32 -19.93 -7.79
N ASN A 203 11.00 -18.81 -7.56
CA ASN A 203 12.45 -18.65 -7.77
C ASN A 203 12.94 -18.89 -9.22
N GLY A 204 12.04 -18.86 -10.20
CA GLY A 204 12.35 -19.04 -11.62
C GLY A 204 12.92 -17.80 -12.30
N GLU A 205 12.78 -17.77 -13.63
CA GLU A 205 13.21 -16.61 -14.43
C GLU A 205 12.26 -15.43 -14.20
N LYS A 206 12.86 -14.25 -14.01
CA LYS A 206 12.17 -12.96 -13.83
C LYS A 206 11.77 -12.40 -15.20
N THR A 207 10.50 -12.05 -15.38
CA THR A 207 9.96 -11.52 -16.64
C THR A 207 8.99 -10.36 -16.41
N ILE A 208 8.79 -9.54 -17.44
CA ILE A 208 7.81 -8.45 -17.51
C ILE A 208 6.59 -8.80 -18.37
N LYS A 209 6.55 -10.03 -18.93
CA LYS A 209 5.45 -10.56 -19.75
C LYS A 209 4.94 -11.86 -19.16
N GLY A 210 3.62 -11.94 -18.94
CA GLY A 210 2.93 -13.14 -18.48
C GLY A 210 2.85 -14.25 -19.52
N GLU A 211 2.32 -15.41 -19.10
CA GLU A 211 2.14 -16.62 -19.92
C GLU A 211 1.47 -16.32 -21.28
N ASP A 212 0.45 -15.43 -21.31
CA ASP A 212 -0.28 -15.03 -22.53
C ASP A 212 0.22 -13.71 -23.16
N GLY A 213 1.45 -13.29 -22.86
CA GLY A 213 2.02 -12.03 -23.37
C GLY A 213 1.46 -10.75 -22.71
N ILE A 214 0.65 -10.90 -21.66
CA ILE A 214 0.14 -9.80 -20.84
C ILE A 214 1.32 -9.01 -20.26
N ALA A 215 1.36 -7.70 -20.50
CA ALA A 215 2.36 -6.83 -19.91
C ALA A 215 2.12 -6.67 -18.41
N VAL A 216 3.13 -6.97 -17.60
CA VAL A 216 3.09 -6.78 -16.15
C VAL A 216 3.46 -5.35 -15.81
N LYS A 217 2.67 -4.72 -14.93
CA LYS A 217 2.90 -3.37 -14.44
C LYS A 217 2.69 -3.30 -12.92
N PHE A 218 3.46 -2.45 -12.25
CA PHE A 218 3.17 -2.06 -10.86
C PHE A 218 1.77 -1.43 -10.78
N GLY A 219 1.05 -1.71 -9.70
CA GLY A 219 -0.33 -1.26 -9.52
C GLY A 219 -1.38 -2.09 -10.27
N MET A 220 -0.97 -3.07 -11.10
CA MET A 220 -1.92 -3.90 -11.84
C MET A 220 -2.82 -4.72 -10.88
N PRO A 221 -4.15 -4.74 -11.11
CA PRO A 221 -5.05 -5.60 -10.34
C PRO A 221 -4.98 -7.05 -10.84
N VAL A 222 -4.94 -7.97 -9.90
CA VAL A 222 -4.81 -9.41 -10.14
C VAL A 222 -5.68 -10.20 -9.15
N VAL A 223 -5.87 -11.48 -9.43
CA VAL A 223 -6.54 -12.44 -8.54
C VAL A 223 -5.56 -13.53 -8.16
N ILE A 224 -5.48 -13.86 -6.87
CA ILE A 224 -4.65 -14.95 -6.38
C ILE A 224 -5.28 -16.29 -6.78
N SER A 225 -4.60 -17.05 -7.62
CA SER A 225 -5.09 -18.36 -8.09
C SER A 225 -4.48 -19.55 -7.35
N LYS A 226 -3.31 -19.37 -6.73
CA LYS A 226 -2.66 -20.41 -5.91
C LYS A 226 -1.69 -19.79 -4.90
N LEU A 227 -1.52 -20.41 -3.74
CA LEU A 227 -0.49 -20.07 -2.75
C LEU A 227 0.52 -21.22 -2.64
N THR A 228 1.81 -20.91 -2.54
CA THR A 228 2.89 -21.91 -2.44
C THR A 228 4.12 -21.30 -1.77
N ASN A 229 4.41 -21.68 -0.51
CA ASN A 229 5.68 -21.39 0.20
C ASN A 229 6.20 -19.93 0.06
N GLY A 230 5.39 -18.93 0.41
CA GLY A 230 5.77 -17.52 0.32
C GLY A 230 5.58 -16.89 -1.08
N TRP A 231 5.09 -17.67 -2.03
CA TRP A 231 4.74 -17.24 -3.38
C TRP A 231 3.24 -17.39 -3.62
N CYS A 232 2.73 -16.63 -4.58
CA CYS A 232 1.42 -16.83 -5.13
C CYS A 232 1.48 -16.93 -6.66
N ARG A 233 0.61 -17.77 -7.23
CA ARG A 233 0.26 -17.70 -8.65
C ARG A 233 -0.87 -16.70 -8.79
N ILE A 234 -0.78 -15.86 -9.79
CA ILE A 234 -1.71 -14.77 -10.05
C ILE A 234 -2.32 -14.90 -11.44
N ASN A 235 -3.59 -14.53 -11.53
CA ASN A 235 -4.33 -14.39 -12.76
C ASN A 235 -4.71 -12.91 -12.96
N SER A 236 -5.03 -12.54 -14.20
CA SER A 236 -5.69 -11.27 -14.48
C SER A 236 -7.09 -11.25 -13.86
N ILE A 237 -7.72 -10.07 -13.80
CA ILE A 237 -9.12 -9.93 -13.41
C ILE A 237 -10.10 -10.69 -14.32
N PHE A 238 -9.66 -11.09 -15.51
CA PHE A 238 -10.41 -11.94 -16.45
C PHE A 238 -10.04 -13.42 -16.33
N ASN A 239 -9.38 -13.79 -15.23
CA ASN A 239 -8.98 -15.16 -14.90
C ASN A 239 -7.97 -15.80 -15.87
N ALA A 240 -7.24 -15.01 -16.66
CA ALA A 240 -6.14 -15.50 -17.48
C ALA A 240 -4.87 -15.64 -16.64
N PRO A 241 -4.15 -16.78 -16.67
CA PRO A 241 -2.90 -16.94 -15.93
C PRO A 241 -1.83 -15.91 -16.32
N ILE A 242 -1.16 -15.34 -15.31
CA ILE A 242 -0.08 -14.38 -15.54
C ILE A 242 1.27 -15.02 -15.19
N GLY A 243 1.40 -15.56 -13.97
CA GLY A 243 2.63 -16.18 -13.49
C GLY A 243 2.69 -16.22 -11.95
N TYR A 244 3.90 -16.24 -11.40
CA TYR A 244 4.17 -16.28 -9.96
C TYR A 244 4.79 -14.98 -9.47
N ILE A 245 4.48 -14.61 -8.23
CA ILE A 245 5.05 -13.44 -7.56
C ILE A 245 5.22 -13.73 -6.04
N PRO A 246 6.28 -13.22 -5.39
CA PRO A 246 6.38 -13.29 -3.93
C PRO A 246 5.20 -12.60 -3.26
N ILE A 247 4.73 -13.15 -2.13
CA ILE A 247 3.61 -12.56 -1.38
C ILE A 247 3.93 -11.13 -0.91
N GLN A 248 5.19 -10.86 -0.57
CA GLN A 248 5.67 -9.52 -0.17
C GLN A 248 5.57 -8.45 -1.28
N ASP A 249 5.38 -8.87 -2.53
CA ASP A 249 5.30 -7.96 -3.69
C ASP A 249 3.86 -7.84 -4.21
N ILE A 250 2.87 -8.22 -3.40
CA ILE A 250 1.46 -7.95 -3.64
C ILE A 250 0.79 -7.32 -2.43
N GLU A 251 -0.33 -6.64 -2.67
CA GLU A 251 -1.20 -6.11 -1.64
C GLU A 251 -2.62 -6.63 -1.80
N THR A 252 -3.06 -7.45 -0.85
CA THR A 252 -4.43 -7.99 -0.82
C THR A 252 -5.45 -6.87 -0.61
N ILE A 253 -6.56 -6.92 -1.35
CA ILE A 253 -7.73 -6.03 -1.22
C ILE A 253 -8.93 -6.85 -0.72
N LYS A 254 -9.69 -6.28 0.23
CA LYS A 254 -10.85 -6.91 0.88
C LYS A 254 -12.07 -5.99 0.87
#